data_AF-A0A2T4T5T9-F1
#
_entry.id   AF-A0A2T4T5T9-F1
#
_cell.length_a   1.000
_cell.length_b   1.000
_cell.length_c   1.000
_cell.angle_alpha   90.00
_cell.angle_beta   90.00
_cell.angle_gamma   90.00
#
_symmetry.space_group_name_H-M   'P 1'
#
loop_
_entity.id
_entity.type
_entity.pdbx_description
1 polymer ?
#
loop_
_entity_poly.entity_id
_entity_poly.type
_entity_poly.pdbx_seq_one_letter_code
_entity_poly.pdbx_strand_id
1 'polypeptide(L)'
;MKNIKLFLMMAVLALTTACTSDNLSSESIFDTKAPQRSEFDEWLKKNYTDPYNIRFNYLYVDQNSDLSYNVTPASITNSIALAKIVKHVWLDAYTELMGPDFLKQHCFREFQLIGSAQYTSQGSVVLGFAEGGIRVNLFQINHLDINDIFIERKYPFRDKPKRPLKLDLNRAYFHTMHHEFAHILTQLKDYSTDFRTVSAGKFHSNDWINVNDTVSGRDGFVTGYASSEYNEDFAEVFSCYVTDTDEMWNTRLEQAIDPETGSRDGVNAILTKLDMIRSYLMNSWGVDIDKLREIVLRRSGEVEKLDLKTLN
;
A
#
# COMPACT_ATOMS: atom_id res chain seq x y z
N MET A 1 -23.44 -75.64 -21.78
CA MET A 1 -22.46 -74.68 -21.21
C MET A 1 -21.12 -74.59 -21.97
N LYS A 2 -20.96 -75.16 -23.19
CA LYS A 2 -19.70 -75.06 -23.97
C LYS A 2 -19.55 -73.77 -24.77
N ASN A 3 -20.66 -73.18 -25.23
CA ASN A 3 -20.62 -72.02 -26.15
C ASN A 3 -20.59 -70.65 -25.43
N ILE A 4 -21.00 -70.60 -24.15
CA ILE A 4 -20.95 -69.36 -23.33
C ILE A 4 -19.50 -68.98 -23.02
N LYS A 5 -18.63 -69.96 -22.74
CA LYS A 5 -17.20 -69.70 -22.49
C LYS A 5 -16.48 -69.16 -23.73
N LEU A 6 -16.88 -69.58 -24.93
CA LEU A 6 -16.31 -69.12 -26.20
C LEU A 6 -16.75 -67.67 -26.51
N PHE A 7 -18.02 -67.32 -26.25
CA PHE A 7 -18.50 -65.94 -26.37
C PHE A 7 -17.87 -65.00 -25.34
N LEU A 8 -17.65 -65.46 -24.10
CA LEU A 8 -16.96 -64.68 -23.07
C LEU A 8 -15.50 -64.41 -23.44
N MET A 9 -14.81 -65.39 -24.03
CA MET A 9 -13.41 -65.27 -24.44
C MET A 9 -13.23 -64.34 -25.65
N MET A 10 -14.18 -64.32 -26.59
CA MET A 10 -14.21 -63.33 -27.68
C MET A 10 -14.52 -61.91 -27.18
N ALA A 11 -15.40 -61.75 -26.19
CA ALA A 11 -15.72 -60.46 -25.59
C ALA A 11 -14.52 -59.87 -24.82
N VAL A 12 -13.72 -60.71 -24.15
CA VAL A 12 -12.48 -60.28 -23.46
C VAL A 12 -11.39 -59.87 -24.46
N LEU A 13 -11.27 -60.55 -25.61
CA LEU A 13 -10.34 -60.12 -26.67
C LEU A 13 -10.74 -58.76 -27.28
N ALA A 14 -12.04 -58.50 -27.48
CA ALA A 14 -12.55 -57.25 -28.02
C ALA A 14 -12.33 -56.03 -27.09
N LEU A 15 -12.12 -56.26 -25.78
CA LEU A 15 -11.80 -55.20 -24.81
C LEU A 15 -10.32 -54.79 -24.80
N THR A 16 -9.44 -55.54 -25.49
CA THR A 16 -7.99 -55.24 -25.54
C THR A 16 -7.58 -54.32 -26.70
N THR A 17 -8.49 -54.02 -27.63
CA THR A 17 -8.22 -53.14 -28.79
C THR A 17 -8.63 -51.68 -28.56
N ALA A 18 -9.06 -51.31 -27.34
CA ALA A 18 -9.49 -49.94 -27.00
C ALA A 18 -8.36 -49.03 -26.49
N CYS A 19 -7.11 -49.49 -26.45
CA CYS A 19 -5.95 -48.63 -26.21
C CYS A 19 -5.38 -48.15 -27.54
N THR A 20 -6.05 -47.19 -28.18
CA THR A 20 -5.33 -46.26 -29.03
C THR A 20 -4.45 -45.44 -28.09
N SER A 21 -3.13 -45.52 -28.25
CA SER A 21 -2.24 -44.57 -27.60
C SER A 21 -2.59 -43.19 -28.17
N ASP A 22 -3.33 -42.39 -27.40
CA ASP A 22 -3.43 -40.96 -27.64
C ASP A 22 -2.02 -40.43 -27.49
N ASN A 23 -1.31 -40.33 -28.61
CA ASN A 23 -0.01 -39.69 -28.64
C ASN A 23 -0.23 -38.26 -28.15
N LEU A 24 0.49 -37.91 -27.07
CA LEU A 24 0.52 -36.54 -26.59
C LEU A 24 0.87 -35.65 -27.79
N SER A 25 0.04 -34.62 -28.00
CA SER A 25 0.31 -33.56 -28.97
C SER A 25 1.75 -33.10 -28.82
N SER A 26 2.50 -33.06 -29.93
CA SER A 26 3.84 -32.46 -29.95
C SER A 26 3.79 -30.94 -29.75
N GLU A 27 2.62 -30.33 -29.90
CA GLU A 27 2.38 -28.95 -29.50
C GLU A 27 2.19 -28.89 -27.98
N SER A 28 3.15 -28.25 -27.32
CA SER A 28 3.05 -27.87 -25.92
C SER A 28 1.79 -27.04 -25.70
N ILE A 29 0.96 -27.43 -24.73
CA ILE A 29 -0.16 -26.61 -24.25
C ILE A 29 0.30 -25.33 -23.52
N PHE A 30 1.58 -25.27 -23.15
CA PHE A 30 2.21 -24.06 -22.63
C PHE A 30 2.63 -23.19 -23.81
N ASP A 31 2.07 -21.99 -23.88
CA ASP A 31 2.53 -20.96 -24.79
C ASP A 31 3.96 -20.55 -24.41
N THR A 32 4.91 -20.87 -25.28
CA THR A 32 6.33 -20.55 -25.09
C THR A 32 6.72 -19.24 -25.76
N LYS A 33 5.77 -18.54 -26.41
CA LYS A 33 6.03 -17.21 -26.96
C LYS A 33 6.24 -16.25 -25.81
N ALA A 34 7.35 -15.52 -25.87
CA ALA A 34 7.54 -14.39 -24.97
C ALA A 34 6.34 -13.44 -25.15
N PRO A 35 5.65 -13.05 -24.07
CA PRO A 35 4.50 -12.15 -24.18
C PRO A 35 4.95 -10.86 -24.85
N GLN A 36 4.14 -10.37 -25.79
CA GLN A 36 4.41 -9.10 -26.45
C GLN A 36 4.32 -7.98 -25.42
N ARG A 37 5.45 -7.34 -25.14
CA ARG A 37 5.51 -6.22 -24.21
C ARG A 37 5.02 -4.94 -24.86
N SER A 38 4.12 -4.26 -24.19
CA SER A 38 3.69 -2.91 -24.54
C SER A 38 4.77 -1.88 -24.19
N GLU A 39 4.62 -0.65 -24.70
CA GLU A 39 5.47 0.47 -24.29
C GLU A 39 5.40 0.73 -22.77
N PHE A 40 4.24 0.49 -22.16
CA PHE A 40 4.08 0.64 -20.72
C PHE A 40 4.81 -0.45 -19.94
N ASP A 41 4.82 -1.69 -20.43
CA ASP A 41 5.59 -2.78 -19.81
C ASP A 41 7.09 -2.47 -19.78
N GLU A 42 7.64 -1.94 -20.88
CA GLU A 42 9.04 -1.53 -20.94
C GLU A 42 9.31 -0.30 -20.06
N TRP A 43 8.37 0.64 -19.98
CA TRP A 43 8.46 1.77 -19.06
C TRP A 43 8.48 1.30 -17.60
N LEU A 44 7.60 0.37 -17.20
CA LEU A 44 7.57 -0.20 -15.86
C LEU A 44 8.84 -0.98 -15.57
N LYS A 45 9.34 -1.78 -16.52
CA LYS A 45 10.61 -2.50 -16.35
C LYS A 45 11.75 -1.54 -16.02
N LYS A 46 11.90 -0.47 -16.82
CA LYS A 46 12.96 0.53 -16.66
C LYS A 46 12.83 1.32 -15.35
N ASN A 47 11.62 1.63 -14.92
CA ASN A 47 11.37 2.58 -13.82
C ASN A 47 11.04 1.93 -12.47
N TYR A 48 10.66 0.65 -12.45
CA TYR A 48 10.28 -0.10 -11.26
C TYR A 48 11.10 -1.39 -11.09
N THR A 49 11.11 -2.26 -12.10
CA THR A 49 11.71 -3.59 -11.97
C THR A 49 13.23 -3.53 -11.88
N ASP A 50 13.89 -2.89 -12.83
CA ASP A 50 15.36 -2.87 -12.88
C ASP A 50 15.99 -2.10 -11.70
N PRO A 51 15.46 -0.91 -11.29
CA PRO A 51 16.05 -0.17 -10.19
C PRO A 51 15.75 -0.79 -8.82
N TYR A 52 14.52 -1.31 -8.61
CA TYR A 52 14.01 -1.58 -7.26
C TYR A 52 13.55 -3.03 -7.03
N ASN A 53 13.59 -3.90 -8.05
CA ASN A 53 12.99 -5.25 -8.02
C ASN A 53 11.48 -5.23 -7.73
N ILE A 54 10.78 -4.22 -8.24
CA ILE A 54 9.32 -4.10 -8.07
C ILE A 54 8.62 -4.65 -9.31
N ARG A 55 7.64 -5.53 -9.08
CA ARG A 55 6.65 -5.94 -10.06
C ARG A 55 5.42 -5.04 -9.94
N PHE A 56 5.07 -4.34 -11.02
CA PHE A 56 3.93 -3.43 -11.01
C PHE A 56 2.84 -3.96 -11.94
N ASN A 57 1.83 -4.62 -11.37
CA ASN A 57 0.76 -5.25 -12.13
C ASN A 57 -0.39 -4.26 -12.33
N TYR A 58 -0.52 -3.75 -13.56
CA TYR A 58 -1.66 -2.94 -13.96
C TYR A 58 -2.77 -3.77 -14.62
N LEU A 59 -2.40 -4.90 -15.24
CA LEU A 59 -3.36 -5.91 -15.67
C LEU A 59 -3.88 -6.66 -14.45
N TYR A 60 -5.14 -7.05 -14.51
CA TYR A 60 -5.75 -7.84 -13.45
C TYR A 60 -5.10 -9.22 -13.39
N VAL A 61 -4.60 -9.60 -12.21
CA VAL A 61 -4.03 -10.92 -11.94
C VAL A 61 -4.94 -11.63 -10.95
N ASP A 62 -5.62 -12.68 -11.40
CA ASP A 62 -6.65 -13.38 -10.64
C ASP A 62 -6.13 -13.99 -9.31
N GLN A 63 -4.87 -14.41 -9.30
CA GLN A 63 -4.19 -14.91 -8.09
C GLN A 63 -3.90 -13.82 -7.05
N ASN A 64 -3.93 -12.54 -7.44
CA ASN A 64 -3.63 -11.40 -6.59
C ASN A 64 -4.89 -10.71 -6.04
N SER A 65 -6.07 -11.20 -6.42
CA SER A 65 -7.38 -10.68 -6.03
C SER A 65 -8.10 -11.64 -5.09
N ASP A 66 -8.80 -11.07 -4.11
CA ASP A 66 -9.78 -11.84 -3.34
C ASP A 66 -11.02 -12.08 -4.21
N LEU A 67 -11.20 -13.35 -4.62
CA LEU A 67 -12.29 -13.82 -5.49
C LEU A 67 -13.69 -13.61 -4.89
N SER A 68 -13.78 -13.24 -3.60
CA SER A 68 -15.06 -12.90 -2.98
C SER A 68 -15.62 -11.53 -3.42
N TYR A 69 -14.83 -10.72 -4.14
CA TYR A 69 -15.23 -9.38 -4.59
C TYR A 69 -15.30 -9.25 -6.11
N ASN A 70 -16.39 -8.63 -6.60
CA ASN A 70 -16.50 -8.21 -7.99
C ASN A 70 -15.70 -6.93 -8.22
N VAL A 71 -14.50 -7.06 -8.76
CA VAL A 71 -13.64 -5.91 -9.10
C VAL A 71 -13.55 -5.65 -10.60
N THR A 72 -13.34 -4.40 -10.97
CA THR A 72 -13.10 -4.01 -12.37
C THR A 72 -11.61 -3.77 -12.62
N PRO A 73 -11.09 -4.08 -13.82
CA PRO A 73 -9.73 -3.72 -14.19
C PRO A 73 -9.50 -2.20 -14.15
N ALA A 74 -8.28 -1.80 -13.79
CA ALA A 74 -7.85 -0.42 -13.90
C ALA A 74 -7.68 -0.03 -15.38
N SER A 75 -8.10 1.19 -15.75
CA SER A 75 -7.86 1.70 -17.10
C SER A 75 -6.36 1.89 -17.34
N ILE A 76 -5.91 1.66 -18.58
CA ILE A 76 -4.49 1.82 -18.93
C ILE A 76 -4.00 3.24 -18.67
N THR A 77 -4.79 4.26 -19.04
CA THR A 77 -4.46 5.67 -18.86
C THR A 77 -4.27 6.02 -17.38
N ASN A 78 -5.18 5.60 -16.52
CA ASN A 78 -5.05 5.88 -15.08
C ASN A 78 -3.95 5.04 -14.44
N SER A 79 -3.67 3.85 -14.97
CA SER A 79 -2.55 3.02 -14.52
C SER A 79 -1.20 3.67 -14.82
N ILE A 80 -1.03 4.24 -16.02
CA ILE A 80 0.16 5.02 -16.40
C ILE A 80 0.30 6.23 -15.47
N ALA A 81 -0.77 7.01 -15.32
CA ALA A 81 -0.77 8.19 -14.47
C ALA A 81 -0.37 7.84 -13.03
N LEU A 82 -1.01 6.83 -12.42
CA LEU A 82 -0.71 6.43 -11.05
C LEU A 82 0.71 5.88 -10.90
N ALA A 83 1.22 5.10 -11.86
CA ALA A 83 2.60 4.65 -11.83
C ALA A 83 3.58 5.84 -11.86
N LYS A 84 3.33 6.87 -12.68
CA LYS A 84 4.18 8.08 -12.68
C LYS A 84 4.11 8.82 -11.33
N ILE A 85 2.92 8.96 -10.75
CA ILE A 85 2.73 9.63 -9.46
C ILE A 85 3.39 8.85 -8.33
N VAL A 86 3.14 7.53 -8.21
CA VAL A 86 3.75 6.69 -7.16
C VAL A 86 5.26 6.71 -7.26
N LYS A 87 5.82 6.59 -8.47
CA LYS A 87 7.25 6.74 -8.67
C LYS A 87 7.75 8.09 -8.18
N HIS A 88 7.11 9.17 -8.60
CA HIS A 88 7.59 10.52 -8.30
C HIS A 88 7.49 10.90 -6.82
N VAL A 89 6.35 10.59 -6.17
CA VAL A 89 6.05 11.00 -4.79
C VAL A 89 6.69 10.06 -3.78
N TRP A 90 6.74 8.76 -4.06
CA TRP A 90 7.22 7.76 -3.11
C TRP A 90 8.61 7.24 -3.48
N LEU A 91 8.77 6.52 -4.59
CA LEU A 91 10.05 5.88 -4.93
C LEU A 91 11.20 6.88 -5.04
N ASP A 92 10.98 7.97 -5.77
CA ASP A 92 12.02 8.95 -6.02
C ASP A 92 12.31 9.80 -4.78
N ALA A 93 11.35 9.95 -3.85
CA ALA A 93 11.58 10.63 -2.57
C ALA A 93 12.57 9.87 -1.69
N TYR A 94 12.34 8.57 -1.50
CA TYR A 94 13.26 7.72 -0.75
C TYR A 94 14.58 7.51 -1.49
N THR A 95 14.56 7.40 -2.83
CA THR A 95 15.79 7.27 -3.63
C THR A 95 16.66 8.52 -3.55
N GLU A 96 16.06 9.72 -3.54
CA GLU A 96 16.78 10.98 -3.38
C GLU A 96 17.50 11.07 -2.03
N LEU A 97 16.85 10.60 -0.96
CA LEU A 97 17.44 10.65 0.38
C LEU A 97 18.42 9.50 0.66
N MET A 98 18.06 8.28 0.25
CA MET A 98 18.71 7.03 0.70
C MET A 98 19.47 6.29 -0.40
N GLY A 99 19.31 6.72 -1.65
CA GLY A 99 19.80 5.99 -2.82
C GLY A 99 18.90 4.80 -3.22
N PRO A 100 19.03 4.31 -4.47
CA PRO A 100 18.15 3.29 -5.01
C PRO A 100 18.34 1.91 -4.37
N ASP A 101 19.56 1.60 -3.89
CA ASP A 101 19.88 0.31 -3.27
C ASP A 101 19.11 0.08 -1.97
N PHE A 102 18.80 1.14 -1.24
CA PHE A 102 18.00 1.06 -0.02
C PHE A 102 16.60 0.52 -0.32
N LEU A 103 15.91 1.12 -1.30
CA LEU A 103 14.59 0.64 -1.72
C LEU A 103 14.67 -0.76 -2.33
N LYS A 104 15.71 -1.03 -3.13
CA LYS A 104 15.93 -2.35 -3.71
C LYS A 104 15.99 -3.46 -2.66
N GLN A 105 16.45 -3.17 -1.44
CA GLN A 105 16.55 -4.13 -0.35
C GLN A 105 15.32 -4.16 0.57
N HIS A 106 14.66 -3.03 0.79
CA HIS A 106 13.72 -2.87 1.90
C HIS A 106 12.30 -2.46 1.49
N CYS A 107 12.02 -2.18 0.22
CA CYS A 107 10.69 -1.75 -0.22
C CYS A 107 9.79 -2.91 -0.64
N PHE A 108 8.52 -2.59 -0.90
CA PHE A 108 7.52 -3.51 -1.46
C PHE A 108 8.05 -4.21 -2.72
N ARG A 109 7.57 -5.43 -3.00
CA ARG A 109 7.97 -6.20 -4.19
C ARG A 109 6.93 -6.23 -5.27
N GLU A 110 5.66 -6.00 -4.91
CA GLU A 110 4.57 -6.11 -5.85
C GLU A 110 3.52 -5.03 -5.63
N PHE A 111 3.08 -4.39 -6.70
CA PHE A 111 1.89 -3.56 -6.74
C PHE A 111 0.82 -4.26 -7.59
N GLN A 112 -0.44 -4.21 -7.16
CA GLN A 112 -1.59 -4.60 -7.97
C GLN A 112 -2.56 -3.44 -8.07
N LEU A 113 -2.86 -3.00 -9.30
CA LEU A 113 -3.87 -1.98 -9.54
C LEU A 113 -5.25 -2.62 -9.74
N ILE A 114 -6.25 -2.02 -9.10
CA ILE A 114 -7.65 -2.45 -9.19
C ILE A 114 -8.53 -1.22 -9.45
N GLY A 115 -9.33 -1.29 -10.51
CA GLY A 115 -10.10 -0.16 -11.03
C GLY A 115 -11.23 0.29 -10.13
N SER A 116 -11.93 -0.65 -9.51
CA SER A 116 -13.04 -0.38 -8.58
C SER A 116 -12.58 -0.26 -7.13
N ALA A 117 -13.43 0.29 -6.27
CA ALA A 117 -13.28 0.14 -4.83
C ALA A 117 -13.48 -1.33 -4.42
N GLN A 118 -12.71 -1.81 -3.45
CA GLN A 118 -13.10 -2.92 -2.60
C GLN A 118 -13.55 -2.35 -1.27
N TYR A 119 -14.83 -2.53 -0.96
CA TYR A 119 -15.36 -2.18 0.35
C TYR A 119 -15.30 -3.42 1.24
N THR A 120 -14.67 -3.29 2.40
CA THR A 120 -14.96 -4.21 3.51
C THR A 120 -16.45 -4.17 3.85
N SER A 121 -16.95 -5.15 4.59
CA SER A 121 -18.30 -5.12 5.19
C SER A 121 -18.57 -3.85 6.03
N GLN A 122 -17.53 -3.08 6.35
CA GLN A 122 -17.55 -1.84 7.14
C GLN A 122 -17.30 -0.58 6.30
N GLY A 123 -17.25 -0.68 4.96
CA GLY A 123 -17.18 0.48 4.06
C GLY A 123 -15.82 1.18 3.95
N SER A 124 -14.76 0.60 4.51
CA SER A 124 -13.37 1.04 4.29
C SER A 124 -12.82 0.45 2.99
N VAL A 125 -12.08 1.27 2.24
CA VAL A 125 -11.30 0.83 1.07
C VAL A 125 -10.20 -0.08 1.59
N VAL A 126 -10.24 -1.36 1.22
CA VAL A 126 -9.15 -2.30 1.56
C VAL A 126 -7.92 -1.84 0.80
N LEU A 127 -6.80 -1.58 1.46
CA LEU A 127 -5.48 -1.79 0.86
C LEU A 127 -5.08 -3.19 1.33
N GLY A 128 -5.02 -4.13 0.40
CA GLY A 128 -4.71 -5.52 0.73
C GLY A 128 -3.20 -5.69 0.79
N PHE A 129 -2.63 -5.79 1.99
CA PHE A 129 -1.26 -6.26 2.18
C PHE A 129 -1.30 -7.78 2.36
N ALA A 130 -0.76 -8.50 1.38
CA ALA A 130 -0.58 -9.93 1.48
C ALA A 130 0.89 -10.23 1.82
N GLU A 131 1.08 -11.13 2.78
CA GLU A 131 2.35 -11.81 3.12
C GLU A 131 3.53 -10.87 3.48
N GLY A 132 3.58 -10.42 4.73
CA GLY A 132 4.80 -9.83 5.31
C GLY A 132 5.28 -8.52 4.66
N GLY A 133 4.36 -7.68 4.17
CA GLY A 133 4.70 -6.39 3.57
C GLY A 133 5.25 -6.46 2.14
N ILE A 134 5.08 -7.59 1.45
CA ILE A 134 5.65 -7.80 0.10
C ILE A 134 4.77 -7.18 -1.00
N ARG A 135 3.45 -7.13 -0.83
CA ARG A 135 2.49 -6.67 -1.86
C ARG A 135 1.61 -5.51 -1.40
N VAL A 136 1.35 -4.57 -2.31
CA VAL A 136 0.43 -3.43 -2.14
C VAL A 136 -0.68 -3.47 -3.20
N ASN A 137 -1.93 -3.62 -2.78
CA ASN A 137 -3.09 -3.51 -3.69
C ASN A 137 -3.64 -2.07 -3.66
N LEU A 138 -3.63 -1.36 -4.79
CA LEU A 138 -4.15 0.01 -4.92
C LEU A 138 -5.51 0.01 -5.66
N PHE A 139 -6.55 0.50 -4.99
CA PHE A 139 -7.94 0.44 -5.45
C PHE A 139 -8.46 1.78 -5.95
N GLN A 140 -9.61 1.76 -6.64
CA GLN A 140 -10.28 2.95 -7.18
C GLN A 140 -9.48 3.66 -8.27
N ILE A 141 -8.64 2.94 -9.01
CA ILE A 141 -7.79 3.57 -10.04
C ILE A 141 -8.67 4.26 -11.10
N ASN A 142 -9.89 3.78 -11.35
CA ASN A 142 -10.80 4.40 -12.31
C ASN A 142 -11.47 5.68 -11.78
N HIS A 143 -11.32 6.03 -10.50
CA HIS A 143 -11.77 7.31 -9.94
C HIS A 143 -10.69 8.40 -10.01
N LEU A 144 -9.48 8.06 -10.47
CA LEU A 144 -8.41 9.03 -10.71
C LEU A 144 -8.79 9.95 -11.89
N ASP A 145 -8.94 11.24 -11.63
CA ASP A 145 -9.04 12.26 -12.67
C ASP A 145 -7.64 12.81 -12.98
N ILE A 146 -7.08 12.37 -14.10
CA ILE A 146 -5.73 12.75 -14.54
C ILE A 146 -5.56 14.24 -14.84
N ASN A 147 -6.66 15.00 -14.97
CA ASN A 147 -6.63 16.44 -15.22
C ASN A 147 -6.80 17.26 -13.94
N ASP A 148 -7.13 16.61 -12.83
CA ASP A 148 -7.47 17.24 -11.55
C ASP A 148 -7.03 16.36 -10.39
N ILE A 149 -5.71 16.14 -10.32
CA ILE A 149 -5.10 15.34 -9.26
C ILE A 149 -5.25 16.07 -7.93
N PHE A 150 -5.71 15.33 -6.91
CA PHE A 150 -5.90 15.89 -5.57
C PHE A 150 -5.07 15.12 -4.55
N ILE A 151 -4.25 15.86 -3.81
CA ILE A 151 -3.54 15.40 -2.61
C ILE A 151 -3.92 16.39 -1.51
N GLU A 152 -4.50 15.91 -0.41
CA GLU A 152 -4.88 16.76 0.73
C GLU A 152 -3.66 17.43 1.34
N ARG A 153 -3.76 18.75 1.59
CA ARG A 153 -2.66 19.58 2.09
C ARG A 153 -3.05 20.49 3.25
N LYS A 154 -4.32 20.47 3.66
CA LYS A 154 -4.89 21.42 4.63
C LYS A 154 -5.57 20.73 5.80
N TYR A 155 -6.30 19.65 5.57
CA TYR A 155 -7.12 19.02 6.59
C TYR A 155 -6.65 17.60 6.93
N PRO A 156 -6.03 17.36 8.10
CA PRO A 156 -5.51 16.03 8.48
C PRO A 156 -6.64 15.02 8.78
N PHE A 157 -7.73 15.46 9.39
CA PHE A 157 -8.78 14.59 9.94
C PHE A 157 -9.85 14.17 8.94
N ARG A 158 -10.57 13.06 9.17
CA ARG A 158 -11.49 12.49 8.16
C ARG A 158 -12.72 13.34 7.85
N ASP A 159 -13.00 14.39 8.60
CA ASP A 159 -14.28 15.09 8.59
C ASP A 159 -14.81 15.49 7.20
N LYS A 160 -16.04 15.05 6.92
CA LYS A 160 -16.66 15.03 5.58
C LYS A 160 -17.17 16.38 5.02
N PRO A 161 -17.55 17.42 5.79
CA PRO A 161 -18.27 18.56 5.20
C PRO A 161 -17.40 19.55 4.42
N LYS A 162 -16.06 19.43 4.47
CA LYS A 162 -15.13 20.40 3.88
C LYS A 162 -14.33 19.89 2.66
N ARG A 163 -14.59 18.66 2.19
CA ARG A 163 -13.77 18.03 1.15
C ARG A 163 -14.40 18.04 -0.24
N PRO A 164 -13.57 18.15 -1.30
CA PRO A 164 -14.02 17.85 -2.64
C PRO A 164 -14.36 16.36 -2.76
N LEU A 165 -15.32 16.00 -3.63
CA LEU A 165 -15.69 14.61 -3.97
C LEU A 165 -14.60 13.90 -4.83
N LYS A 166 -13.34 14.33 -4.70
CA LYS A 166 -12.20 13.85 -5.49
C LYS A 166 -11.49 12.72 -4.76
N LEU A 167 -10.83 11.86 -5.51
CA LEU A 167 -9.92 10.86 -4.96
C LEU A 167 -8.68 11.57 -4.39
N ASP A 168 -8.60 11.65 -3.05
CA ASP A 168 -7.41 12.13 -2.34
C ASP A 168 -6.33 11.06 -2.32
N LEU A 169 -5.26 11.25 -3.08
CA LEU A 169 -4.20 10.25 -3.20
C LEU A 169 -3.40 10.05 -1.91
N ASN A 170 -3.36 11.05 -1.01
CA ASN A 170 -2.69 10.85 0.27
C ASN A 170 -3.43 9.80 1.11
N ARG A 171 -4.74 9.98 1.26
CA ARG A 171 -5.60 9.05 2.02
C ARG A 171 -5.78 7.72 1.33
N ALA A 172 -5.91 7.74 0.00
CA ALA A 172 -6.14 6.52 -0.76
C ALA A 172 -4.90 5.63 -0.79
N TYR A 173 -3.70 6.24 -0.84
CA TYR A 173 -2.45 5.52 -1.14
C TYR A 173 -1.28 5.93 -0.24
N PHE A 174 -0.82 7.19 -0.27
CA PHE A 174 0.50 7.54 0.27
C PHE A 174 0.61 7.39 1.78
N HIS A 175 -0.38 7.82 2.55
CA HIS A 175 -0.43 7.62 4.01
C HIS A 175 -0.23 6.15 4.36
N THR A 176 -0.99 5.25 3.74
CA THR A 176 -0.85 3.83 4.05
C THR A 176 0.46 3.25 3.52
N MET A 177 0.94 3.66 2.35
CA MET A 177 2.24 3.22 1.85
C MET A 177 3.40 3.62 2.77
N HIS A 178 3.39 4.83 3.33
CA HIS A 178 4.41 5.27 4.29
C HIS A 178 4.27 4.53 5.64
N HIS A 179 3.04 4.29 6.09
CA HIS A 179 2.74 3.54 7.30
C HIS A 179 3.31 2.10 7.21
N GLU A 180 3.03 1.41 6.11
CA GLU A 180 3.44 0.01 5.92
C GLU A 180 4.94 -0.10 5.67
N PHE A 181 5.54 0.92 5.05
CA PHE A 181 6.98 0.99 4.96
C PHE A 181 7.63 1.16 6.34
N ALA A 182 7.01 1.91 7.27
CA ALA A 182 7.49 2.00 8.65
C ALA A 182 7.48 0.63 9.33
N HIS A 183 6.42 -0.17 9.14
CA HIS A 183 6.36 -1.55 9.62
C HIS A 183 7.48 -2.42 9.07
N ILE A 184 7.78 -2.33 7.77
CA ILE A 184 8.92 -3.08 7.19
C ILE A 184 10.23 -2.68 7.86
N LEU A 185 10.46 -1.39 8.08
CA LEU A 185 11.69 -0.91 8.74
C LEU A 185 11.77 -1.44 10.18
N THR A 186 10.71 -1.35 10.97
CA THR A 186 10.72 -1.79 12.37
C THR A 186 10.81 -3.32 12.51
N GLN A 187 10.28 -4.09 11.55
CA GLN A 187 10.43 -5.55 11.51
C GLN A 187 11.86 -5.99 11.14
N LEU A 188 12.57 -5.19 10.33
CA LEU A 188 13.96 -5.49 9.95
C LEU A 188 14.97 -5.09 11.04
N LYS A 189 14.68 -4.01 11.77
CA LYS A 189 15.50 -3.54 12.89
C LYS A 189 14.57 -3.03 14.00
N ASP A 190 14.58 -3.72 15.14
CA ASP A 190 13.73 -3.33 16.27
C ASP A 190 14.03 -1.90 16.77
N TYR A 191 12.99 -1.27 17.31
CA TYR A 191 13.06 0.02 18.00
C TYR A 191 12.85 -0.17 19.51
N SER A 192 13.18 0.86 20.30
CA SER A 192 13.09 0.72 21.77
C SER A 192 11.66 0.46 22.22
N THR A 193 11.50 -0.56 23.07
CA THR A 193 10.23 -0.85 23.74
C THR A 193 9.75 0.28 24.66
N ASP A 194 10.61 1.27 24.96
CA ASP A 194 10.22 2.48 25.68
C ASP A 194 9.13 3.26 24.95
N PHE A 195 9.03 3.13 23.62
CA PHE A 195 8.04 3.85 22.81
C PHE A 195 6.60 3.60 23.30
N ARG A 196 6.27 2.33 23.59
CA ARG A 196 4.93 1.95 24.07
C ARG A 196 4.62 2.50 25.47
N THR A 197 5.64 2.91 26.22
CA THR A 197 5.46 3.45 27.56
C THR A 197 4.98 4.91 27.56
N VAL A 198 5.21 5.64 26.46
CA VAL A 198 4.79 7.05 26.31
C VAL A 198 3.27 7.19 26.41
N SER A 199 2.52 6.23 25.88
CA SER A 199 1.04 6.15 25.97
C SER A 199 0.55 4.94 26.76
N ALA A 200 1.33 4.46 27.74
CA ALA A 200 0.93 3.33 28.56
C ALA A 200 -0.44 3.57 29.23
N GLY A 201 -1.33 2.58 29.14
CA GLY A 201 -2.67 2.64 29.71
C GLY A 201 -3.69 3.46 28.91
N LYS A 202 -3.32 4.02 27.75
CA LYS A 202 -4.22 4.83 26.91
C LYS A 202 -4.61 4.17 25.58
N PHE A 203 -4.11 2.97 25.30
CA PHE A 203 -4.44 2.24 24.08
C PHE A 203 -5.91 1.76 24.07
N HIS A 204 -6.59 1.95 22.95
CA HIS A 204 -7.99 1.61 22.68
C HIS A 204 -8.07 0.35 21.78
N SER A 205 -7.45 -0.75 22.20
CA SER A 205 -7.24 -1.92 21.33
C SER A 205 -8.52 -2.60 20.80
N ASN A 206 -9.66 -2.39 21.46
CA ASN A 206 -10.93 -3.01 21.06
C ASN A 206 -11.91 -2.04 20.39
N ASP A 207 -11.66 -0.73 20.48
CA ASP A 207 -12.64 0.31 20.13
C ASP A 207 -12.03 1.53 19.45
N TRP A 208 -10.75 1.49 19.06
CA TRP A 208 -10.04 2.55 18.32
C TRP A 208 -10.85 3.13 17.16
N ILE A 209 -11.67 2.31 16.47
CA ILE A 209 -12.50 2.73 15.34
C ILE A 209 -13.58 3.75 15.72
N ASN A 210 -13.96 3.79 17.00
CA ASN A 210 -14.96 4.70 17.56
C ASN A 210 -14.31 5.88 18.31
N VAL A 211 -12.98 5.92 18.42
CA VAL A 211 -12.27 7.00 19.11
C VAL A 211 -12.24 8.23 18.21
N ASN A 212 -12.82 9.33 18.69
CA ASN A 212 -12.76 10.60 17.99
C ASN A 212 -11.32 11.13 17.94
N ASP A 213 -10.98 11.81 16.84
CA ASP A 213 -9.64 12.38 16.65
C ASP A 213 -9.20 13.24 17.85
N THR A 214 -10.10 14.07 18.40
CA THR A 214 -9.85 14.90 19.60
C THR A 214 -9.57 14.09 20.87
N VAL A 215 -10.17 12.91 21.02
CA VAL A 215 -9.90 12.02 22.17
C VAL A 215 -8.53 11.39 21.97
N SER A 216 -8.27 10.82 20.78
CA SER A 216 -6.98 10.20 20.45
C SER A 216 -5.80 11.18 20.59
N GLY A 217 -5.97 12.42 20.15
CA GLY A 217 -4.96 13.47 20.26
C GLY A 217 -4.59 13.76 21.72
N ARG A 218 -5.58 13.91 22.59
CA ARG A 218 -5.36 14.15 24.04
C ARG A 218 -4.69 12.96 24.73
N ASP A 219 -4.97 11.75 24.26
CA ASP A 219 -4.31 10.52 24.72
C ASP A 219 -2.88 10.37 24.17
N GLY A 220 -2.46 11.24 23.25
CA GLY A 220 -1.11 11.28 22.69
C GLY A 220 -0.95 10.51 21.39
N PHE A 221 -2.03 10.26 20.66
CA PHE A 221 -2.06 9.55 19.38
C PHE A 221 -2.40 10.51 18.23
N VAL A 222 -1.74 10.35 17.08
CA VAL A 222 -1.96 11.22 15.91
C VAL A 222 -3.25 10.92 15.15
N THR A 223 -3.82 9.74 15.34
CA THR A 223 -5.09 9.26 14.78
C THR A 223 -5.78 8.32 15.76
N GLY A 224 -7.08 8.06 15.55
CA GLY A 224 -7.77 6.97 16.24
C GLY A 224 -7.09 5.61 16.04
N TYR A 225 -6.63 5.30 14.82
CA TYR A 225 -5.97 4.03 14.51
C TYR A 225 -4.63 3.85 15.22
N ALA A 226 -3.85 4.93 15.40
CA ALA A 226 -2.63 4.93 16.20
C ALA A 226 -2.86 4.50 17.65
N SER A 227 -4.08 4.60 18.17
CA SER A 227 -4.42 4.15 19.52
C SER A 227 -4.72 2.66 19.63
N SER A 228 -4.73 1.91 18.52
CA SER A 228 -5.04 0.47 18.53
C SER A 228 -3.96 -0.34 19.25
N GLU A 229 -2.70 -0.18 18.86
CA GLU A 229 -1.53 -0.78 19.50
C GLU A 229 -0.23 -0.01 19.14
N TYR A 230 0.90 -0.41 19.71
CA TYR A 230 2.11 0.42 19.73
C TYR A 230 2.95 0.39 18.44
N ASN A 231 2.84 -0.62 17.59
CA ASN A 231 3.47 -0.60 16.26
C ASN A 231 2.66 0.26 15.29
N GLU A 232 1.33 0.19 15.33
CA GLU A 232 0.42 1.05 14.59
C GLU A 232 0.61 2.51 15.00
N ASP A 233 0.80 2.80 16.29
CA ASP A 233 1.14 4.13 16.80
C ASP A 233 2.45 4.66 16.17
N PHE A 234 3.50 3.84 16.15
CA PHE A 234 4.76 4.20 15.52
C PHE A 234 4.58 4.49 14.03
N ALA A 235 3.92 3.58 13.30
CA ALA A 235 3.72 3.68 11.86
C ALA A 235 2.82 4.86 11.48
N GLU A 236 1.80 5.16 12.28
CA GLU A 236 0.93 6.32 12.08
C GLU A 236 1.65 7.64 12.37
N VAL A 237 2.44 7.74 13.45
CA VAL A 237 3.24 8.95 13.72
C VAL A 237 4.23 9.18 12.58
N PHE A 238 4.93 8.14 12.13
CA PHE A 238 5.82 8.22 10.96
C PHE A 238 5.07 8.71 9.73
N SER A 239 3.95 8.07 9.39
CA SER A 239 3.22 8.35 8.16
C SER A 239 2.56 9.72 8.14
N CYS A 240 1.85 10.09 9.21
CA CYS A 240 1.27 11.43 9.36
C CYS A 240 2.38 12.48 9.31
N TYR A 241 3.51 12.27 9.99
CA TYR A 241 4.59 13.23 9.95
C TYR A 241 5.25 13.34 8.57
N VAL A 242 5.35 12.29 7.77
CA VAL A 242 5.95 12.41 6.43
C VAL A 242 4.98 13.03 5.42
N THR A 243 3.66 12.86 5.61
CA THR A 243 2.65 13.24 4.61
C THR A 243 1.86 14.51 4.94
N ASP A 244 1.72 14.89 6.21
CA ASP A 244 1.03 16.12 6.60
C ASP A 244 1.87 17.34 6.20
N THR A 245 1.23 18.41 5.71
CA THR A 245 1.89 19.73 5.66
C THR A 245 2.12 20.28 7.06
N ASP A 246 2.86 21.40 7.19
CA ASP A 246 3.06 22.04 8.50
C ASP A 246 1.72 22.51 9.09
N GLU A 247 0.80 23.00 8.25
CA GLU A 247 -0.56 23.37 8.67
C GLU A 247 -1.32 22.15 9.23
N MET A 248 -1.26 21.01 8.53
CA MET A 248 -1.91 19.77 8.97
C MET A 248 -1.30 19.23 10.27
N TRP A 249 0.03 19.19 10.35
CA TRP A 249 0.73 18.70 11.55
C TRP A 249 0.43 19.57 12.77
N ASN A 250 0.48 20.89 12.62
CA ASN A 250 0.12 21.83 13.68
C ASN A 250 -1.34 21.68 14.09
N THR A 251 -2.25 21.45 13.13
CA THR A 251 -3.67 21.17 13.43
C THR A 251 -3.83 19.92 14.29
N ARG A 252 -3.01 18.88 14.10
CA ARG A 252 -3.02 17.71 15.00
C ARG A 252 -2.54 18.03 16.40
N LEU A 253 -1.45 18.78 16.51
CA LEU A 253 -0.91 19.19 17.81
C LEU A 253 -1.90 20.11 18.56
N GLU A 254 -2.57 21.03 17.86
CA GLU A 254 -3.60 21.87 18.46
C GLU A 254 -4.79 21.06 18.96
N GLN A 255 -5.23 20.05 18.19
CA GLN A 255 -6.32 19.16 18.60
C GLN A 255 -5.97 18.30 19.82
N ALA A 256 -4.68 18.04 20.07
CA ALA A 256 -4.18 17.29 21.21
C ALA A 256 -4.09 18.11 22.51
N ILE A 257 -4.38 19.42 22.46
CA ILE A 257 -4.49 20.26 23.66
C ILE A 257 -5.87 20.01 24.29
N ASP A 258 -5.89 19.72 25.58
CA ASP A 258 -7.16 19.54 26.28
C ASP A 258 -7.93 20.87 26.33
N PRO A 259 -9.16 20.95 25.78
CA PRO A 259 -9.88 22.22 25.64
C PRO A 259 -10.45 22.74 26.98
N GLU A 260 -10.57 21.89 28.00
CA GLU A 260 -11.13 22.26 29.29
C GLU A 260 -10.04 22.76 30.25
N THR A 261 -8.89 22.09 30.24
CA THR A 261 -7.78 22.35 31.17
C THR A 261 -6.61 23.10 30.55
N GLY A 262 -6.52 23.12 29.20
CA GLY A 262 -5.36 23.62 28.48
C GLY A 262 -4.13 22.70 28.58
N SER A 263 -4.28 21.48 29.11
CA SER A 263 -3.17 20.53 29.23
C SER A 263 -2.56 20.19 27.87
N ARG A 264 -1.22 20.10 27.83
CA ARG A 264 -0.43 19.74 26.65
C ARG A 264 0.14 18.33 26.73
N ASP A 265 -0.37 17.47 27.61
CA ASP A 265 0.16 16.12 27.80
C ASP A 265 0.10 15.28 26.52
N GLY A 266 -1.00 15.37 25.76
CA GLY A 266 -1.15 14.72 24.45
C GLY A 266 -0.12 15.23 23.43
N VAL A 267 0.07 16.56 23.38
CA VAL A 267 1.10 17.20 22.52
C VAL A 267 2.49 16.70 22.87
N ASN A 268 2.84 16.70 24.16
CA ASN A 268 4.15 16.28 24.63
C ASN A 268 4.40 14.80 24.34
N ALA A 269 3.38 13.94 24.46
CA ALA A 269 3.45 12.53 24.10
C ALA A 269 3.71 12.34 22.60
N ILE A 270 2.97 13.03 21.73
CA ILE A 270 3.16 12.97 20.27
C ILE A 270 4.57 13.42 19.88
N LEU A 271 5.05 14.53 20.44
CA LEU A 271 6.39 15.05 20.15
C LEU A 271 7.49 14.12 20.67
N THR A 272 7.30 13.53 21.86
CA THR A 272 8.23 12.53 22.41
C THR A 272 8.33 11.31 21.49
N LYS A 273 7.19 10.78 21.01
CA LYS A 273 7.18 9.67 20.04
C LYS A 273 7.90 10.03 18.75
N LEU A 274 7.66 11.24 18.22
CA LEU A 274 8.33 11.69 17.01
C LEU A 274 9.85 11.80 17.21
N ASP A 275 10.33 12.29 18.36
CA ASP A 275 11.77 12.36 18.68
C ASP A 275 12.40 10.97 18.83
N MET A 276 11.66 10.00 19.37
CA MET A 276 12.09 8.60 19.41
C MET A 276 12.19 8.01 18.00
N ILE A 277 11.22 8.31 17.11
CA ILE A 277 11.25 7.89 15.70
C ILE A 277 12.44 8.53 14.97
N ARG A 278 12.68 9.83 15.14
CA ARG A 278 13.87 10.54 14.61
C ARG A 278 15.15 9.84 15.01
N SER A 279 15.30 9.57 16.31
CA SER A 279 16.49 8.93 16.86
C SER A 279 16.67 7.52 16.32
N TYR A 280 15.60 6.73 16.26
CA TYR A 280 15.61 5.38 15.70
C TYR A 280 16.02 5.39 14.21
N LEU A 281 15.38 6.22 13.39
CA LEU A 281 15.66 6.30 11.96
C LEU A 281 17.09 6.73 11.66
N MET A 282 17.60 7.71 12.41
CA MET A 282 18.98 8.15 12.27
C MET A 282 19.97 7.05 12.69
N ASN A 283 19.76 6.44 13.85
CA ASN A 283 20.71 5.48 14.41
C ASN A 283 20.69 4.12 13.70
N SER A 284 19.49 3.63 13.33
CA SER A 284 19.32 2.30 12.73
C SER A 284 19.48 2.33 11.22
N TRP A 285 19.13 3.45 10.57
CA TRP A 285 19.03 3.53 9.12
C TRP A 285 19.82 4.67 8.48
N GLY A 286 20.35 5.61 9.27
CA GLY A 286 20.97 6.83 8.73
C GLY A 286 19.97 7.76 8.04
N VAL A 287 18.68 7.61 8.36
CA VAL A 287 17.58 8.37 7.73
C VAL A 287 17.26 9.59 8.57
N ASP A 288 17.27 10.76 7.94
CA ASP A 288 16.73 12.00 8.48
C ASP A 288 15.26 12.14 8.06
N ILE A 289 14.33 11.92 8.99
CA ILE A 289 12.89 11.97 8.70
C ILE A 289 12.40 13.39 8.38
N ASP A 290 13.06 14.42 8.90
CA ASP A 290 12.67 15.81 8.63
C ASP A 290 13.02 16.16 7.17
N LYS A 291 14.17 15.69 6.67
CA LYS A 291 14.51 15.76 5.23
C LYS A 291 13.59 14.90 4.37
N LEU A 292 13.23 13.69 4.84
CA LEU A 292 12.28 12.84 4.12
C LEU A 292 10.94 13.57 3.93
N ARG A 293 10.41 14.17 5.01
CA ARG A 293 9.19 14.99 4.99
C ARG A 293 9.31 16.14 3.99
N GLU A 294 10.41 16.89 4.02
CA GLU A 294 10.64 17.98 3.06
C GLU A 294 10.56 17.50 1.61
N ILE A 295 11.25 16.40 1.28
CA ILE A 295 11.30 15.83 -0.06
C ILE A 295 9.92 15.32 -0.49
N VAL A 296 9.22 14.58 0.37
CA VAL A 296 7.88 14.03 0.09
C VAL A 296 6.87 15.15 -0.15
N LEU A 297 6.85 16.19 0.69
CA LEU A 297 5.93 17.32 0.54
C LEU A 297 6.22 18.13 -0.73
N ARG A 298 7.50 18.32 -1.06
CA ARG A 298 7.91 18.97 -2.31
C ARG A 298 7.40 18.18 -3.53
N ARG A 299 7.70 16.88 -3.59
CA ARG A 299 7.30 15.99 -4.70
C ARG A 299 5.78 15.85 -4.82
N SER A 300 5.08 15.81 -3.69
CA SER A 300 3.60 15.84 -3.67
C SER A 300 3.06 17.11 -4.32
N GLY A 301 3.70 18.26 -4.08
CA GLY A 301 3.35 19.53 -4.73
C GLY A 301 3.78 19.66 -6.20
N GLU A 302 4.63 18.76 -6.70
CA GLU A 302 5.09 18.73 -8.09
C GLU A 302 4.17 17.88 -8.99
N VAL A 303 3.27 17.08 -8.42
CA VAL A 303 2.40 16.14 -9.17
C VAL A 303 1.59 16.83 -10.27
N GLU A 304 1.06 18.02 -10.03
CA GLU A 304 0.29 18.79 -11.02
C GLU A 304 1.10 19.19 -12.26
N LYS A 305 2.44 19.14 -12.17
CA LYS A 305 3.36 19.50 -13.26
C LYS A 305 3.82 18.28 -14.07
N LEU A 306 3.48 17.06 -13.64
CA LEU A 306 3.87 15.84 -14.31
C LEU A 306 3.07 15.65 -15.59
N ASP A 307 3.72 15.17 -16.65
CA ASP A 307 3.00 14.60 -17.78
C ASP A 307 2.46 13.22 -17.37
N LEU A 308 1.16 13.13 -17.11
CA LEU A 308 0.51 11.88 -16.71
C LEU A 308 -0.09 11.08 -17.87
N LYS A 309 -0.06 11.64 -19.09
CA LYS A 309 -0.74 11.07 -20.26
C LYS A 309 0.21 10.30 -21.17
N THR A 310 1.48 10.67 -21.19
CA THR A 310 2.49 10.03 -22.05
C THR A 310 3.58 9.31 -21.25
N LEU A 311 4.30 8.42 -21.91
CA LEU A 311 5.41 7.63 -21.33
C LEU A 311 6.79 8.28 -21.54
N ASN A 312 6.83 9.51 -22.06
CA ASN A 312 8.06 10.28 -22.25
C ASN A 312 8.74 10.65 -20.92
#